data_AF-A0A498DLV7-F1
#
_entry.id   AF-A0A498DLV7-F1
#
_cell.length_a   1.000
_cell.length_b   1.000
_cell.length_c   1.000
_cell.angle_alpha   90.00
_cell.angle_beta   90.00
_cell.angle_gamma   90.00
#
_symmetry.space_group_name_H-M   'P 1'
#
loop_
_entity.id
_entity.type
_entity.pdbx_description
1 polymer ?
#
loop_
_entity_poly.entity_id
_entity_poly.type
_entity_poly.pdbx_seq_one_letter_code
_entity_poly.pdbx_strand_id
1 'polypeptide(L)'
;MQKIIILSVTMLLASNAIASSNDMAEGNRLFHENCFVCHNADLDPPQAPPMYGVQKHYKRATANRDAFIEKVTAFATDPNEDKAILKMAVKHLGVMPNPGVEESDVRKIAAYIHDEAFARPCGHMKAAMKKAKAEGDLKHFTRIKKNFNRKCAKQTVKAPAAKAAPNSATAGSLKQIMQQIAIDYADLDQAILVGNFATAAKAAHGIAMHEKIGLEQRMKIKQALGTEMRNFKMRDDAIHALAIKAEAAAKAKDMPLLLRHQSQMLSACMACHTSYRHKVMRILK
;
A
#
# COMPACT_ATOMS: atom_id res chain seq x y z
N MET A 1 44.49 33.26 39.99
CA MET A 1 44.12 31.89 39.62
C MET A 1 42.63 31.70 39.83
N GLN A 2 41.81 31.65 38.76
CA GLN A 2 40.56 30.88 38.78
C GLN A 2 40.10 30.65 37.34
N LYS A 3 39.89 29.37 37.03
CA LYS A 3 39.77 28.80 35.68
C LYS A 3 38.35 29.00 35.14
N ILE A 4 38.25 29.59 33.95
CA ILE A 4 37.05 29.56 33.10
C ILE A 4 37.24 28.40 32.13
N ILE A 5 36.64 27.24 32.41
CA ILE A 5 36.40 26.19 31.42
C ILE A 5 35.12 25.46 31.84
N ILE A 6 33.97 25.82 31.27
CA ILE A 6 32.78 24.96 31.28
C ILE A 6 32.45 24.61 29.83
N LEU A 7 32.64 23.33 29.56
CA LEU A 7 32.30 22.53 28.39
C LEU A 7 31.04 23.00 27.63
N SER A 8 31.23 23.36 26.37
CA SER A 8 30.20 23.38 25.33
C SER A 8 30.25 22.08 24.52
N VAL A 9 29.72 20.97 25.03
CA VAL A 9 29.57 19.72 24.27
C VAL A 9 28.27 19.01 24.67
N THR A 10 27.12 19.44 24.14
CA THR A 10 25.87 18.66 24.17
C THR A 10 24.92 19.11 23.06
N MET A 11 25.32 19.01 21.78
CA MET A 11 24.36 19.15 20.67
C MET A 11 24.79 18.38 19.42
N LEU A 12 24.81 17.03 19.48
CA LEU A 12 25.10 16.21 18.30
C LEU A 12 24.41 14.83 18.28
N LEU A 13 23.14 14.74 18.70
CA LEU A 13 22.39 13.46 18.69
C LEU A 13 21.11 13.47 17.81
N ALA A 14 20.77 14.58 17.15
CA ALA A 14 19.53 14.66 16.35
C ALA A 14 19.68 14.29 14.86
N SER A 15 20.90 14.18 14.32
CA SER A 15 21.11 14.08 12.86
C SER A 15 20.75 12.72 12.27
N ASN A 16 20.94 11.61 13.00
CA ASN A 16 20.80 10.27 12.43
C ASN A 16 19.34 9.84 12.18
N ALA A 17 18.39 10.34 12.98
CA ALA A 17 16.98 9.98 12.84
C ALA A 17 16.33 10.59 11.59
N ILE A 18 16.72 11.82 11.23
CA ILE A 18 16.16 12.56 10.10
C ILE A 18 16.64 11.97 8.76
N ALA A 19 17.92 11.58 8.67
CA ALA A 19 18.48 10.93 7.49
C ALA A 19 17.78 9.60 7.18
N SER A 20 17.60 8.75 8.20
CA SER A 20 16.93 7.44 8.03
C SER A 20 15.47 7.57 7.62
N SER A 21 14.74 8.60 8.08
CA SER A 21 13.35 8.84 7.65
C SER A 21 13.24 9.34 6.21
N ASN A 22 14.20 10.14 5.76
CA ASN A 22 14.25 10.64 4.38
C ASN A 22 14.59 9.51 3.40
N ASP A 23 15.55 8.65 3.75
CA ASP A 23 15.91 7.49 2.92
C ASP A 23 14.75 6.50 2.77
N MET A 24 13.93 6.33 3.81
CA MET A 24 12.73 5.49 3.75
C MET A 24 11.62 6.09 2.88
N ALA A 25 11.41 7.41 2.95
CA ALA A 25 10.43 8.09 2.09
C ALA A 25 10.85 8.04 0.62
N GLU A 26 12.15 8.22 0.36
CA GLU A 26 12.72 8.15 -0.97
C GLU A 26 12.71 6.71 -1.53
N GLY A 27 13.10 5.72 -0.73
CA GLY A 27 13.04 4.31 -1.12
C GLY A 27 11.62 3.86 -1.47
N ASN A 28 10.60 4.36 -0.76
CA ASN A 28 9.19 4.13 -1.08
C ASN A 28 8.80 4.72 -2.45
N ARG A 29 9.18 5.99 -2.70
CA ARG A 29 8.91 6.66 -3.98
C ARG A 29 9.53 5.89 -5.14
N LEU A 30 10.83 5.60 -5.03
CA LEU A 30 11.59 4.83 -6.02
C LEU A 30 11.00 3.44 -6.26
N PHE A 31 10.54 2.75 -5.20
CA PHE A 31 9.89 1.45 -5.35
C PHE A 31 8.59 1.55 -6.17
N HIS A 32 7.77 2.58 -5.91
CA HIS A 32 6.50 2.76 -6.62
C HIS A 32 6.68 3.15 -8.09
N GLU A 33 7.73 3.90 -8.42
CA GLU A 33 8.07 4.28 -9.79
C GLU A 33 8.65 3.11 -10.60
N ASN A 34 9.50 2.30 -9.97
CA ASN A 34 10.34 1.35 -10.72
C ASN A 34 9.94 -0.12 -10.54
N CYS A 35 9.37 -0.51 -9.40
CA CYS A 35 9.16 -1.92 -9.06
C CYS A 35 7.68 -2.30 -8.94
N PHE A 36 6.84 -1.40 -8.42
CA PHE A 36 5.45 -1.71 -8.11
C PHE A 36 4.62 -2.05 -9.36
N VAL A 37 4.95 -1.48 -10.52
CA VAL A 37 4.26 -1.71 -11.79
C VAL A 37 4.14 -3.20 -12.15
N CYS A 38 5.14 -4.01 -11.81
CA CYS A 38 5.13 -5.46 -12.03
C CYS A 38 4.88 -6.25 -10.75
N HIS A 39 5.33 -5.76 -9.60
CA HIS A 39 5.23 -6.47 -8.31
C HIS A 39 3.91 -6.25 -7.55
N ASN A 40 2.95 -5.52 -8.14
CA ASN A 40 1.61 -5.37 -7.59
C ASN A 40 0.88 -6.72 -7.51
N ALA A 41 0.45 -7.10 -6.30
CA ALA A 41 -0.18 -8.39 -6.01
C ALA A 41 -1.57 -8.59 -6.66
N ASP A 42 -2.16 -7.52 -7.19
CA ASP A 42 -3.50 -7.51 -7.77
C ASP A 42 -3.49 -7.59 -9.30
N LEU A 43 -2.32 -7.72 -9.94
CA LEU A 43 -2.23 -7.94 -11.38
C LEU A 43 -2.80 -9.32 -11.77
N ASP A 44 -3.59 -9.34 -12.84
CA ASP A 44 -4.15 -10.53 -13.47
C ASP A 44 -4.00 -10.42 -15.00
N PRO A 45 -3.10 -11.21 -15.63
CA PRO A 45 -2.21 -12.19 -15.00
C PRO A 45 -1.12 -11.53 -14.12
N PRO A 46 -0.60 -12.23 -13.09
CA PRO A 46 0.54 -11.74 -12.33
C PRO A 46 1.79 -11.63 -13.21
N GLN A 47 2.47 -10.47 -13.16
CA GLN A 47 3.70 -10.22 -13.94
C GLN A 47 4.98 -10.50 -13.15
N ALA A 48 4.93 -10.33 -11.83
CA ALA A 48 6.04 -10.63 -10.93
C ALA A 48 5.50 -11.23 -9.62
N PRO A 49 6.35 -11.88 -8.80
CA PRO A 49 5.91 -12.33 -7.48
C PRO A 49 5.55 -11.12 -6.59
N PRO A 50 4.47 -11.20 -5.80
CA PRO A 50 4.08 -10.09 -4.92
C PRO A 50 5.16 -9.84 -3.86
N MET A 51 5.41 -8.56 -3.52
CA MET A 51 6.49 -8.18 -2.62
C MET A 51 6.43 -8.81 -1.24
N TYR A 52 5.23 -9.12 -0.72
CA TYR A 52 5.09 -9.90 0.51
C TYR A 52 5.84 -11.25 0.44
N GLY A 53 5.76 -11.93 -0.70
CA GLY A 53 6.47 -13.17 -0.95
C GLY A 53 7.97 -12.94 -1.09
N VAL A 54 8.35 -11.96 -1.91
CA VAL A 54 9.77 -11.59 -2.15
C VAL A 54 10.46 -11.25 -0.83
N GLN A 55 9.94 -10.27 -0.08
CA GLN A 55 10.48 -9.84 1.21
C GLN A 55 10.63 -11.02 2.17
N LYS A 56 9.60 -11.86 2.29
CA LYS A 56 9.64 -13.03 3.19
C LYS A 56 10.73 -14.03 2.80
N HIS A 57 10.91 -14.30 1.51
CA HIS A 57 11.92 -15.26 1.05
C HIS A 57 13.33 -14.71 1.24
N TYR A 58 13.57 -13.43 0.92
CA TYR A 58 14.86 -12.79 1.13
C TYR A 58 15.20 -12.71 2.62
N LYS A 59 14.28 -12.25 3.49
CA LYS A 59 14.50 -12.21 4.95
C LYS A 59 14.85 -13.57 5.56
N ARG A 60 14.39 -14.68 4.97
CA ARG A 60 14.72 -16.04 5.42
C ARG A 60 16.07 -16.53 4.92
N ALA A 61 16.57 -15.97 3.83
CA ALA A 61 17.81 -16.37 3.17
C ALA A 61 19.01 -15.51 3.60
N THR A 62 18.77 -14.47 4.39
CA THR A 62 19.77 -13.46 4.77
C THR A 62 19.87 -13.38 6.29
N ALA A 63 21.07 -13.20 6.82
CA ALA A 63 21.30 -13.18 8.26
C ALA A 63 20.78 -11.92 8.95
N ASN A 64 20.87 -10.76 8.29
CA ASN A 64 20.52 -9.46 8.82
C ASN A 64 20.03 -8.50 7.72
N ARG A 65 19.69 -7.27 8.11
CA ARG A 65 19.17 -6.23 7.21
C ARG A 65 20.16 -5.85 6.11
N ASP A 66 21.45 -5.74 6.42
CA ASP A 66 22.46 -5.35 5.42
C ASP A 66 22.65 -6.46 4.39
N ALA A 67 22.73 -7.72 4.83
CA ALA A 67 22.75 -8.87 3.93
C ALA A 67 21.49 -8.97 3.07
N PHE A 68 20.32 -8.56 3.59
CA PHE A 68 19.10 -8.44 2.79
C PHE A 68 19.24 -7.39 1.70
N ILE A 69 19.70 -6.19 2.05
CA ILE A 69 19.88 -5.08 1.11
C ILE A 69 20.85 -5.49 0.02
N GLU A 70 22.03 -6.01 0.38
CA GLU A 70 23.03 -6.49 -0.58
C GLU A 70 22.45 -7.55 -1.52
N LYS A 71 21.70 -8.52 -0.98
CA LYS A 71 21.17 -9.62 -1.79
C LYS A 71 20.08 -9.18 -2.75
N VAL A 72 19.19 -8.26 -2.32
CA VAL A 72 18.16 -7.67 -3.19
C VAL A 72 18.83 -6.81 -4.25
N THR A 73 19.79 -5.96 -3.86
CA THR A 73 20.51 -5.08 -4.78
C THR A 73 21.27 -5.86 -5.84
N ALA A 74 22.02 -6.90 -5.44
CA ALA A 74 22.78 -7.73 -6.38
C ALA A 74 21.91 -8.49 -7.38
N PHE A 75 20.68 -8.83 -7.01
CA PHE A 75 19.72 -9.45 -7.93
C PHE A 75 19.01 -8.42 -8.82
N ALA A 76 18.63 -7.26 -8.28
CA ALA A 76 17.88 -6.28 -9.05
C ALA A 76 18.72 -5.52 -10.08
N THR A 77 20.01 -5.31 -9.81
CA THR A 77 20.96 -4.66 -10.73
C THR A 77 21.45 -5.57 -11.85
N ASP A 78 21.53 -6.88 -11.61
CA ASP A 78 21.91 -7.88 -12.60
C ASP A 78 21.11 -9.18 -12.36
N PRO A 79 19.83 -9.21 -12.79
CA PRO A 79 18.97 -10.35 -12.56
C PRO A 79 19.37 -11.53 -13.44
N ASN A 80 19.58 -12.69 -12.81
CA ASN A 80 19.79 -13.95 -13.51
C ASN A 80 19.28 -15.15 -12.71
N GLU A 81 19.19 -16.31 -13.35
CA GLU A 81 18.66 -17.51 -12.73
C GLU A 81 19.45 -17.91 -11.48
N ASP A 82 20.78 -17.82 -11.51
CA ASP A 82 21.65 -18.26 -10.42
C ASP A 82 21.45 -17.42 -9.16
N LYS A 83 21.39 -16.10 -9.31
CA LYS A 83 21.16 -15.14 -8.22
C LYS A 83 19.74 -15.18 -7.67
N ALA A 84 18.77 -15.72 -8.40
CA ALA A 84 17.38 -15.72 -7.98
C ALA A 84 17.13 -16.62 -6.75
N ILE A 85 16.65 -16.04 -5.65
CA ILE A 85 16.19 -16.81 -4.47
C ILE A 85 14.85 -17.50 -4.76
N LEU A 86 13.97 -16.84 -5.51
CA LEU A 86 12.63 -17.34 -5.84
C LEU A 86 12.67 -18.21 -7.10
N LYS A 87 13.36 -19.37 -7.06
CA LYS A 87 13.50 -20.28 -8.21
C LYS A 87 12.17 -20.69 -8.85
N MET A 88 11.12 -20.89 -8.06
CA MET A 88 9.78 -21.19 -8.58
C MET A 88 9.15 -20.01 -9.33
N ALA A 89 9.43 -18.77 -8.92
CA ALA A 89 8.94 -17.60 -9.66
C ALA A 89 9.65 -17.51 -11.02
N VAL A 90 10.96 -17.71 -11.04
CA VAL A 90 11.74 -17.75 -12.29
C VAL A 90 11.23 -18.84 -13.24
N LYS A 91 10.97 -20.05 -12.73
CA LYS A 91 10.41 -21.14 -13.53
C LYS A 91 9.06 -20.81 -14.19
N HIS A 92 8.23 -19.98 -13.55
CA HIS A 92 6.86 -19.71 -14.02
C HIS A 92 6.68 -18.35 -14.73
N LEU A 93 7.56 -17.39 -14.47
CA LEU A 93 7.45 -16.00 -14.94
C LEU A 93 8.69 -15.55 -15.74
N GLY A 94 9.74 -16.38 -15.78
CA GLY A 94 11.05 -16.00 -16.32
C GLY A 94 11.89 -15.21 -15.31
N VAL A 95 13.13 -14.91 -15.71
CA VAL A 95 14.02 -14.03 -14.96
C VAL A 95 13.45 -12.61 -14.99
N MET A 96 13.51 -11.93 -13.84
CA MET A 96 13.08 -10.53 -13.73
C MET A 96 13.90 -9.66 -14.70
N PRO A 97 13.30 -8.82 -15.54
CA PRO A 97 14.07 -7.91 -16.37
C PRO A 97 14.83 -6.89 -15.52
N ASN A 98 15.99 -6.44 -15.99
CA ASN A 98 16.72 -5.36 -15.33
C ASN A 98 15.88 -4.07 -15.40
N PRO A 99 15.51 -3.45 -14.26
CA PRO A 99 14.68 -2.26 -14.25
C PRO A 99 15.43 -0.99 -14.69
N GLY A 100 16.75 -1.04 -14.91
CA GLY A 100 17.55 0.11 -15.32
C GLY A 100 17.71 1.17 -14.22
N VAL A 101 17.63 0.75 -12.96
CA VAL A 101 17.75 1.63 -11.79
C VAL A 101 19.18 1.62 -11.27
N GLU A 102 19.72 2.80 -10.99
CA GLU A 102 21.06 2.97 -10.41
C GLU A 102 21.21 2.20 -9.09
N GLU A 103 22.37 1.58 -8.87
CA GLU A 103 22.59 0.71 -7.70
C GLU A 103 22.29 1.43 -6.38
N SER A 104 22.68 2.70 -6.25
CA SER A 104 22.41 3.51 -5.06
C SER A 104 20.91 3.64 -4.76
N ASP A 105 20.09 3.74 -5.79
CA ASP A 105 18.64 3.83 -5.65
C ASP A 105 18.01 2.46 -5.41
N VAL A 106 18.55 1.40 -6.03
CA VAL A 106 18.18 0.02 -5.70
C VAL A 106 18.46 -0.29 -4.22
N ARG A 107 19.56 0.20 -3.64
CA ARG A 107 19.85 0.05 -2.20
C ARG A 107 18.79 0.72 -1.31
N LYS A 108 18.33 1.92 -1.67
CA LYS A 108 17.22 2.60 -0.96
C LYS A 108 15.90 1.82 -1.09
N ILE A 109 15.60 1.32 -2.29
CA ILE A 109 14.44 0.46 -2.54
C ILE A 109 14.52 -0.81 -1.69
N ALA A 110 15.67 -1.47 -1.66
CA ALA A 110 15.88 -2.70 -0.90
C ALA A 110 15.73 -2.47 0.61
N ALA A 111 16.25 -1.34 1.12
CA ALA A 111 16.05 -0.92 2.50
C ALA A 111 14.56 -0.71 2.81
N TYR A 112 13.83 0.00 1.95
CA TYR A 112 12.38 0.17 2.05
C TYR A 112 11.65 -1.18 2.05
N ILE A 113 11.99 -2.08 1.11
CA ILE A 113 11.39 -3.42 1.03
C ILE A 113 11.66 -4.22 2.30
N HIS A 114 12.85 -4.10 2.90
CA HIS A 114 13.15 -4.78 4.16
C HIS A 114 12.23 -4.27 5.28
N ASP A 115 12.07 -2.96 5.42
CA ASP A 115 11.44 -2.36 6.59
C ASP A 115 9.91 -2.22 6.46
N GLU A 116 9.37 -2.14 5.24
CA GLU A 116 7.94 -2.01 4.98
C GLU A 116 7.14 -3.28 5.35
N ALA A 117 5.92 -3.09 5.85
CA ALA A 117 4.97 -4.18 6.06
C ALA A 117 4.05 -4.38 4.85
N PHE A 118 4.46 -5.21 3.88
CA PHE A 118 3.61 -5.53 2.73
C PHE A 118 2.33 -6.28 3.13
N ALA A 119 1.21 -5.87 2.53
CA ALA A 119 -0.06 -6.55 2.71
C ALA A 119 0.02 -8.01 2.23
N ARG A 120 -0.77 -8.88 2.88
CA ARG A 120 -0.87 -10.28 2.45
C ARG A 120 -1.49 -10.32 1.06
N PRO A 121 -0.91 -11.06 0.09
CA PRO A 121 -1.36 -11.01 -1.29
C PRO A 121 -2.54 -11.97 -1.49
N CYS A 122 -3.66 -11.70 -0.80
CA CYS A 122 -4.82 -12.58 -0.78
C CYS A 122 -5.49 -12.68 -2.16
N GLY A 123 -5.45 -11.61 -2.98
CA GLY A 123 -5.85 -11.63 -4.39
C GLY A 123 -5.01 -12.61 -5.21
N HIS A 124 -3.69 -12.45 -5.20
CA HIS A 124 -2.75 -13.40 -5.81
C HIS A 124 -2.99 -14.86 -5.36
N MET A 125 -3.23 -15.10 -4.06
CA MET A 125 -3.52 -16.46 -3.58
C MET A 125 -4.83 -17.03 -4.15
N LYS A 126 -5.87 -16.20 -4.33
CA LYS A 126 -7.11 -16.62 -4.99
C LYS A 126 -6.87 -16.96 -6.47
N ALA A 127 -6.11 -16.14 -7.19
CA ALA A 127 -5.74 -16.40 -8.58
C ALA A 127 -4.94 -17.70 -8.70
N ALA A 128 -3.96 -17.92 -7.81
CA ALA A 128 -3.17 -19.15 -7.77
C ALA A 128 -4.03 -20.40 -7.47
N MET A 129 -5.04 -20.29 -6.59
CA MET A 129 -6.00 -21.39 -6.35
C MET A 129 -6.83 -21.69 -7.61
N LYS A 130 -7.33 -20.66 -8.31
CA LYS A 130 -8.11 -20.84 -9.54
C LYS A 130 -7.27 -21.55 -10.60
N LYS A 131 -6.02 -21.12 -10.79
CA LYS A 131 -5.07 -21.73 -11.75
C LYS A 131 -4.77 -23.18 -11.39
N ALA A 132 -4.37 -23.46 -10.15
CA ALA A 132 -4.05 -24.83 -9.71
C ALA A 132 -5.24 -25.79 -9.85
N LYS A 133 -6.47 -25.31 -9.61
CA LYS A 133 -7.69 -26.10 -9.83
C LYS A 133 -7.92 -26.39 -11.33
N ALA A 134 -7.72 -25.40 -12.19
CA ALA A 134 -7.87 -25.56 -13.64
C ALA A 134 -6.84 -26.52 -14.24
N GLU A 135 -5.62 -26.54 -13.69
CA GLU A 135 -4.51 -27.41 -14.12
C GLU A 135 -4.56 -28.82 -13.50
N GLY A 136 -5.55 -29.12 -12.65
CA GLY A 136 -5.65 -30.42 -11.96
C GLY A 136 -4.62 -30.63 -10.84
N ASP A 137 -3.82 -29.62 -10.47
CA ASP A 137 -2.84 -29.70 -9.38
C ASP A 137 -3.51 -29.56 -8.01
N LEU A 138 -4.20 -30.63 -7.61
CA LEU A 138 -4.94 -30.74 -6.34
C LEU A 138 -4.03 -30.59 -5.10
N LYS A 139 -2.77 -31.02 -5.18
CA LYS A 139 -1.80 -30.89 -4.09
C LYS A 139 -1.45 -29.42 -3.86
N HIS A 140 -1.14 -28.69 -4.93
CA HIS A 140 -0.83 -27.27 -4.84
C HIS A 140 -2.06 -26.45 -4.45
N PHE A 141 -3.22 -26.74 -5.03
CA PHE A 141 -4.49 -26.12 -4.64
C PHE A 141 -4.75 -26.25 -3.13
N THR A 142 -4.64 -27.46 -2.58
CA THR A 142 -4.91 -27.72 -1.15
C THR A 142 -3.93 -26.96 -0.26
N ARG A 143 -2.65 -26.90 -0.65
CA ARG A 143 -1.62 -26.12 0.07
C ARG A 143 -1.93 -24.62 0.07
N ILE A 144 -2.33 -24.06 -1.08
CA ILE A 144 -2.70 -22.64 -1.17
C ILE A 144 -3.96 -22.38 -0.35
N LYS A 145 -5.01 -23.22 -0.48
CA LYS A 145 -6.26 -23.12 0.28
C LYS A 145 -6.02 -23.14 1.79
N LYS A 146 -5.17 -24.05 2.29
CA LYS A 146 -4.79 -24.09 3.72
C LYS A 146 -4.12 -22.79 4.16
N ASN A 147 -3.17 -22.29 3.37
CA ASN A 147 -2.48 -21.03 3.66
C ASN A 147 -3.41 -19.82 3.60
N PHE A 148 -4.28 -19.76 2.59
CA PHE A 148 -5.32 -18.75 2.45
C PHE A 148 -6.27 -18.78 3.64
N ASN A 149 -6.76 -19.95 4.05
CA ASN A 149 -7.65 -20.05 5.21
C ASN A 149 -6.97 -19.59 6.50
N ARG A 150 -5.71 -19.98 6.70
CA ARG A 150 -4.94 -19.60 7.89
C ARG A 150 -4.63 -18.09 7.93
N LYS A 151 -4.34 -17.47 6.79
CA LYS A 151 -3.75 -16.12 6.73
C LYS A 151 -4.66 -15.03 6.14
N CYS A 152 -5.64 -15.40 5.34
CA CYS A 152 -6.57 -14.50 4.66
C CYS A 152 -8.02 -14.72 5.10
N ALA A 153 -8.45 -15.95 5.43
CA ALA A 153 -9.85 -16.20 5.83
C ALA A 153 -10.15 -15.81 7.28
N LYS A 154 -9.17 -15.82 8.20
CA LYS A 154 -9.33 -15.26 9.56
C LYS A 154 -9.27 -13.72 9.61
N GLN A 155 -9.12 -13.05 8.46
CA GLN A 155 -9.34 -11.62 8.29
C GLN A 155 -10.76 -11.31 7.80
N THR A 156 -11.74 -12.16 8.12
CA THR A 156 -13.05 -11.60 8.45
C THR A 156 -12.84 -10.76 9.71
N VAL A 157 -12.56 -9.47 9.52
CA VAL A 157 -12.87 -8.49 10.56
C VAL A 157 -14.31 -8.80 10.94
N LYS A 158 -14.51 -9.27 12.17
CA LYS A 158 -15.84 -9.24 12.79
C LYS A 158 -16.22 -7.77 12.68
N ALA A 159 -17.11 -7.46 11.75
CA ALA A 159 -17.76 -6.16 11.70
C ALA A 159 -18.22 -5.89 13.14
N PRO A 160 -17.79 -4.80 13.78
CA PRO A 160 -18.42 -4.42 15.03
C PRO A 160 -19.90 -4.30 14.71
N ALA A 161 -20.72 -5.01 15.48
CA ALA A 161 -22.16 -5.02 15.30
C ALA A 161 -22.62 -3.58 15.10
N ALA A 162 -23.15 -3.31 13.90
CA ALA A 162 -23.70 -2.03 13.56
C ALA A 162 -24.77 -1.73 14.60
N LYS A 163 -24.48 -0.79 15.52
CA LYS A 163 -25.54 -0.05 16.16
C LYS A 163 -26.18 0.74 15.04
N ALA A 164 -27.35 0.27 14.61
CA ALA A 164 -28.21 0.96 13.68
C ALA A 164 -28.43 2.38 14.20
N ALA A 165 -27.89 3.37 13.48
CA ALA A 165 -28.43 4.71 13.49
C ALA A 165 -29.60 4.74 12.47
N PRO A 166 -30.68 5.46 12.75
CA PRO A 166 -31.93 5.32 12.02
C PRO A 166 -31.89 6.11 10.70
N ASN A 167 -32.29 5.42 9.62
CA ASN A 167 -32.86 5.91 8.34
C ASN A 167 -31.99 6.89 7.51
N SER A 168 -31.66 6.63 6.25
CA SER A 168 -32.63 6.46 5.15
C SER A 168 -31.98 5.81 3.91
N ALA A 169 -32.82 5.18 3.10
CA ALA A 169 -32.48 4.53 1.85
C ALA A 169 -32.43 5.54 0.68
N THR A 170 -31.23 5.87 0.22
CA THR A 170 -30.93 6.28 -1.17
C THR A 170 -29.45 5.99 -1.38
N ALA A 171 -29.07 5.23 -2.41
CA ALA A 171 -27.66 5.12 -2.77
C ALA A 171 -27.15 6.53 -3.13
N GLY A 172 -26.25 7.08 -2.33
CA GLY A 172 -25.72 8.42 -2.54
C GLY A 172 -25.12 8.60 -3.93
N SER A 173 -25.36 9.76 -4.54
CA SER A 173 -24.69 10.12 -5.79
C SER A 173 -23.18 10.21 -5.55
N LEU A 174 -22.36 9.92 -6.58
CA LEU A 174 -20.90 10.09 -6.47
C LEU A 174 -20.52 11.51 -5.99
N LYS A 175 -21.30 12.54 -6.36
CA LYS A 175 -21.10 13.91 -5.88
C LYS A 175 -21.22 14.00 -4.35
N GLN A 176 -22.28 13.44 -3.77
CA GLN A 176 -22.50 13.43 -2.32
C GLN A 176 -21.41 12.65 -1.59
N ILE A 177 -21.03 11.49 -2.13
CA ILE A 177 -19.95 10.67 -1.55
C ILE A 177 -18.63 11.46 -1.52
N MET A 178 -18.25 12.09 -2.64
CA MET A 178 -17.03 12.89 -2.71
C MET A 178 -17.07 14.14 -1.82
N GLN A 179 -18.26 14.73 -1.61
CA GLN A 179 -18.44 15.82 -0.65
C GLN A 179 -18.26 15.34 0.80
N GLN A 180 -18.81 14.18 1.16
CA GLN A 180 -18.62 13.62 2.49
C GLN A 180 -17.16 13.24 2.74
N ILE A 181 -16.49 12.63 1.77
CA ILE A 181 -15.05 12.31 1.87
C ILE A 181 -14.22 13.58 2.06
N ALA A 182 -14.58 14.69 1.40
CA ALA A 182 -13.88 15.95 1.59
C ALA A 182 -14.06 16.53 3.01
N ILE A 183 -15.25 16.36 3.60
CA ILE A 183 -15.53 16.73 5.00
C ILE A 183 -14.70 15.85 5.94
N ASP A 184 -14.73 14.54 5.75
CA ASP A 184 -13.98 13.60 6.58
C ASP A 184 -12.45 13.85 6.48
N TYR A 185 -11.96 14.22 5.30
CA TYR A 185 -10.56 14.59 5.10
C TYR A 185 -10.19 15.88 5.84
N ALA A 186 -11.05 16.91 5.79
CA ALA A 186 -10.83 18.15 6.55
C ALA A 186 -10.86 17.91 8.08
N ASP A 187 -11.77 17.05 8.55
CA ASP A 187 -11.85 16.64 9.95
C ASP A 187 -10.60 15.87 10.39
N LEU A 188 -10.05 15.02 9.53
CA LEU A 188 -8.79 14.31 9.77
C LEU A 188 -7.64 15.31 9.94
N ASP A 189 -7.50 16.27 9.03
CA ASP A 189 -6.44 17.28 9.09
C ASP A 189 -6.55 18.14 10.35
N GLN A 190 -7.75 18.62 10.68
CA GLN A 190 -7.98 19.39 11.90
C GLN A 190 -7.68 18.56 13.15
N ALA A 191 -8.09 17.29 13.18
CA ALA A 191 -7.84 16.39 14.30
C ALA A 191 -6.34 16.12 14.50
N ILE A 192 -5.58 15.97 13.41
CA ILE A 192 -4.13 15.84 13.45
C ILE A 192 -3.50 17.11 14.06
N LEU A 193 -3.90 18.29 13.60
CA LEU A 193 -3.34 19.58 14.07
C LEU A 193 -3.52 19.78 15.58
N VAL A 194 -4.66 19.37 16.13
CA VAL A 194 -4.95 19.51 17.57
C VAL A 194 -4.62 18.26 18.38
N GLY A 195 -3.99 17.24 17.78
CA GLY A 195 -3.62 15.99 18.45
C GLY A 195 -4.79 15.11 18.90
N ASN A 196 -5.98 15.28 18.31
CA ASN A 196 -7.16 14.49 18.63
C ASN A 196 -7.20 13.16 17.85
N PHE A 197 -6.50 12.16 18.36
CA PHE A 197 -6.41 10.83 17.75
C PHE A 197 -7.76 10.10 17.60
N ALA A 198 -8.72 10.33 18.49
CA ALA A 198 -10.03 9.69 18.42
C ALA A 198 -10.83 10.22 17.22
N THR A 199 -10.84 11.54 17.02
CA THR A 199 -11.45 12.16 15.85
C THR A 199 -10.69 11.80 14.58
N ALA A 200 -9.35 11.79 14.61
CA ALA A 200 -8.54 11.38 13.46
C ALA A 200 -8.85 9.94 13.03
N ALA A 201 -8.96 9.00 13.97
CA ALA A 201 -9.34 7.62 13.67
C ALA A 201 -10.76 7.52 13.08
N LYS A 202 -11.73 8.27 13.64
CA LYS A 202 -13.11 8.30 13.14
C LYS A 202 -13.19 8.88 11.71
N ALA A 203 -12.49 9.98 11.47
CA ALA A 203 -12.45 10.65 10.17
C ALA A 203 -11.78 9.76 9.10
N ALA A 204 -10.62 9.19 9.41
CA ALA A 204 -9.95 8.21 8.54
C ALA A 204 -10.83 6.98 8.24
N HIS A 205 -11.59 6.51 9.23
CA HIS A 205 -12.57 5.44 9.03
C HIS A 205 -13.70 5.83 8.07
N GLY A 206 -14.22 7.06 8.18
CA GLY A 206 -15.24 7.61 7.27
C GLY A 206 -14.78 7.60 5.81
N ILE A 207 -13.53 8.02 5.57
CA ILE A 207 -12.90 7.96 4.25
C ILE A 207 -12.73 6.52 3.77
N ALA A 208 -12.28 5.59 4.63
CA ALA A 208 -12.06 4.21 4.25
C ALA A 208 -13.35 3.42 3.97
N MET A 209 -14.42 3.74 4.71
CA MET A 209 -15.69 2.99 4.74
C MET A 209 -16.85 3.83 4.21
N HIS A 210 -16.57 4.72 3.26
CA HIS A 210 -17.57 5.59 2.67
C HIS A 210 -18.66 4.80 1.93
N GLU A 211 -19.79 5.45 1.69
CA GLU A 211 -20.91 4.86 0.95
C GLU A 211 -20.53 4.52 -0.50
N LYS A 212 -21.13 3.48 -1.07
CA LYS A 212 -20.86 3.07 -2.45
C LYS A 212 -21.79 3.78 -3.41
N ILE A 213 -21.21 4.20 -4.53
CA ILE A 213 -21.95 4.77 -5.66
C ILE A 213 -23.10 3.82 -6.09
N GLY A 214 -24.26 4.39 -6.41
CA GLY A 214 -25.40 3.65 -6.97
C GLY A 214 -25.05 2.83 -8.22
N LEU A 215 -25.80 1.74 -8.47
CA LEU A 215 -25.54 0.84 -9.61
C LEU A 215 -25.58 1.56 -10.96
N GLU A 216 -26.54 2.46 -11.17
CA GLU A 216 -26.70 3.20 -12.43
C GLU A 216 -25.46 4.06 -12.75
N GLN A 217 -25.02 4.88 -11.81
CA GLN A 217 -23.84 5.73 -11.99
C GLN A 217 -22.56 4.90 -12.17
N ARG A 218 -22.41 3.78 -11.45
CA ARG A 218 -21.28 2.86 -11.66
C ARG A 218 -21.26 2.29 -13.08
N MET A 219 -22.43 1.94 -13.62
CA MET A 219 -22.52 1.43 -14.99
C MET A 219 -22.18 2.52 -16.02
N LYS A 220 -22.69 3.75 -15.84
CA LYS A 220 -22.34 4.91 -16.69
C LYS A 220 -20.83 5.18 -16.71
N ILE A 221 -20.20 5.24 -15.53
CA ILE A 221 -18.75 5.43 -15.41
C ILE A 221 -18.00 4.27 -16.08
N LYS A 222 -18.39 3.02 -15.82
CA LYS A 222 -17.74 1.84 -16.39
C LYS A 222 -17.81 1.84 -17.92
N GLN A 223 -18.97 2.16 -18.49
CA GLN A 223 -19.18 2.20 -19.94
C GLN A 223 -18.36 3.31 -20.59
N ALA A 224 -18.33 4.50 -19.99
CA ALA A 224 -17.62 5.64 -20.54
C ALA A 224 -16.09 5.57 -20.36
N LEU A 225 -15.60 5.01 -19.25
CA LEU A 225 -14.17 4.88 -19.00
C LEU A 225 -13.54 3.68 -19.71
N GLY A 226 -14.32 2.64 -20.05
CA GLY A 226 -13.84 1.50 -20.82
C GLY A 226 -12.54 0.89 -20.25
N THR A 227 -11.45 1.00 -21.00
CA THR A 227 -10.11 0.50 -20.62
C THR A 227 -9.49 1.26 -19.44
N GLU A 228 -9.84 2.53 -19.23
CA GLU A 228 -9.37 3.34 -18.09
C GLU A 228 -10.04 2.96 -16.76
N MET A 229 -11.11 2.17 -16.78
CA MET A 229 -11.86 1.80 -15.57
C MET A 229 -10.99 1.07 -14.54
N ARG A 230 -10.02 0.27 -15.00
CA ARG A 230 -9.08 -0.44 -14.11
C ARG A 230 -8.21 0.56 -13.34
N ASN A 231 -7.68 1.56 -14.03
CA ASN A 231 -6.83 2.60 -13.44
C ASN A 231 -7.65 3.50 -12.50
N PHE A 232 -8.88 3.83 -12.87
CA PHE A 232 -9.81 4.56 -12.00
C PHE A 232 -10.05 3.81 -10.69
N LYS A 233 -10.37 2.51 -10.76
CA LYS A 233 -10.56 1.67 -9.58
C LYS A 233 -9.29 1.55 -8.74
N MET A 234 -8.14 1.36 -9.37
CA MET A 234 -6.86 1.25 -8.66
C MET A 234 -6.55 2.51 -7.85
N ARG A 235 -6.85 3.70 -8.40
CA ARG A 235 -6.63 4.97 -7.69
C ARG A 235 -7.58 5.14 -6.50
N ASP A 236 -8.83 4.70 -6.64
CA ASP A 236 -9.81 4.63 -5.54
C ASP A 236 -9.32 3.68 -4.42
N ASP A 237 -8.91 2.46 -4.78
CA ASP A 237 -8.41 1.46 -3.83
C ASP A 237 -7.17 1.95 -3.05
N ALA A 238 -6.29 2.73 -3.69
CA ALA A 238 -5.12 3.31 -3.05
C ALA A 238 -5.50 4.29 -1.92
N ILE A 239 -6.53 5.11 -2.13
CA ILE A 239 -7.03 6.06 -1.13
C ILE A 239 -7.63 5.31 0.06
N HIS A 240 -8.44 4.26 -0.18
CA HIS A 240 -8.98 3.42 0.91
C HIS A 240 -7.89 2.77 1.74
N ALA A 241 -6.88 2.21 1.08
CA ALA A 241 -5.78 1.56 1.78
C ALA A 241 -5.02 2.53 2.70
N LEU A 242 -4.78 3.77 2.23
CA LEU A 242 -4.13 4.81 3.02
C LEU A 242 -5.00 5.28 4.18
N ALA A 243 -6.30 5.44 3.98
CA ALA A 243 -7.25 5.78 5.03
C ALA A 243 -7.30 4.71 6.14
N ILE A 244 -7.29 3.42 5.80
CA ILE A 244 -7.21 2.32 6.77
C ILE A 244 -5.90 2.38 7.57
N LYS A 245 -4.78 2.67 6.90
CA LYS A 245 -3.47 2.80 7.57
C LYS A 245 -3.45 4.02 8.50
N ALA A 246 -4.01 5.15 8.07
CA ALA A 246 -4.15 6.35 8.89
C ALA A 246 -5.05 6.09 10.11
N GLU A 247 -6.18 5.38 9.94
CA GLU A 247 -7.04 4.97 11.06
C GLU A 247 -6.27 4.13 12.08
N ALA A 248 -5.49 3.14 11.61
CA ALA A 248 -4.68 2.30 12.48
C ALA A 248 -3.61 3.09 13.24
N ALA A 249 -2.91 4.00 12.56
CA ALA A 249 -1.91 4.87 13.16
C ALA A 249 -2.52 5.82 14.21
N ALA A 250 -3.68 6.40 13.91
CA ALA A 250 -4.43 7.23 14.85
C ALA A 250 -4.85 6.44 16.10
N LYS A 251 -5.38 5.21 15.94
CA LYS A 251 -5.72 4.33 17.07
C LYS A 251 -4.51 3.95 17.92
N ALA A 252 -3.35 3.79 17.29
CA ALA A 252 -2.08 3.54 17.97
C ALA A 252 -1.46 4.82 18.59
N LYS A 253 -2.06 6.00 18.35
CA LYS A 253 -1.52 7.32 18.72
C LYS A 253 -0.13 7.59 18.14
N ASP A 254 0.18 7.00 16.99
CA ASP A 254 1.43 7.18 16.28
C ASP A 254 1.31 8.38 15.32
N MET A 255 1.62 9.57 15.82
CA MET A 255 1.51 10.82 15.06
C MET A 255 2.41 10.85 13.81
N PRO A 256 3.70 10.46 13.86
CA PRO A 256 4.53 10.40 12.66
C PRO A 256 3.95 9.49 11.56
N LEU A 257 3.44 8.31 11.93
CA LEU A 257 2.86 7.38 10.97
C LEU A 257 1.51 7.88 10.44
N LEU A 258 0.70 8.51 11.29
CA LEU A 258 -0.57 9.14 10.92
C LEU A 258 -0.35 10.26 9.88
N LEU A 259 0.58 11.17 10.14
CA LEU A 259 0.96 12.25 9.22
C LEU A 259 1.46 11.71 7.89
N ARG A 260 2.30 10.67 7.91
CA ARG A 260 2.81 10.04 6.69
C ARG A 260 1.66 9.53 5.82
N HIS A 261 0.72 8.79 6.40
CA HIS A 261 -0.40 8.21 5.66
C HIS A 261 -1.39 9.28 5.18
N GLN A 262 -1.62 10.33 5.97
CA GLN A 262 -2.44 11.46 5.54
C GLN A 262 -1.82 12.19 4.33
N SER A 263 -0.52 12.48 4.35
CA SER A 263 0.17 13.14 3.24
C SER A 263 0.18 12.30 1.95
N GLN A 264 0.40 10.99 2.09
CA GLN A 264 0.28 10.04 0.97
C GLN A 264 -1.15 10.03 0.40
N MET A 265 -2.16 10.11 1.28
CA MET A 265 -3.56 10.13 0.87
C MET A 265 -3.90 11.39 0.08
N LEU A 266 -3.44 12.57 0.51
CA LEU A 266 -3.60 13.82 -0.24
C LEU A 266 -3.06 13.70 -1.67
N SER A 267 -1.86 13.14 -1.80
CA SER A 267 -1.20 12.94 -3.09
C SER A 267 -2.01 11.99 -3.99
N ALA A 268 -2.53 10.89 -3.42
CA ALA A 268 -3.39 9.96 -4.14
C ALA A 268 -4.72 10.59 -4.60
N CYS A 269 -5.34 11.42 -3.74
CA CYS A 269 -6.54 12.19 -4.08
C CYS A 269 -6.30 13.09 -5.29
N MET A 270 -5.20 13.84 -5.29
CA MET A 270 -4.87 14.74 -6.40
C MET A 270 -4.55 13.99 -7.68
N ALA A 271 -3.87 12.85 -7.60
CA ALA A 271 -3.58 12.01 -8.77
C ALA A 271 -4.86 11.46 -9.44
N CYS A 272 -5.88 11.11 -8.65
CA CYS A 272 -7.19 10.73 -9.18
C CYS A 272 -7.93 11.94 -9.76
N HIS A 273 -7.96 13.06 -9.03
CA HIS A 273 -8.71 14.24 -9.45
C HIS A 273 -8.20 14.84 -10.75
N THR A 274 -6.88 14.94 -10.91
CA THR A 274 -6.24 15.41 -12.14
C THR A 274 -6.57 14.53 -13.34
N SER A 275 -6.61 13.21 -13.14
CA SER A 275 -6.84 12.24 -14.22
C SER A 275 -8.33 12.07 -14.60
N TYR A 276 -9.22 12.10 -13.60
CA TYR A 276 -10.58 11.57 -13.76
C TYR A 276 -11.71 12.51 -13.35
N ARG A 277 -11.49 13.49 -12.47
CA ARG A 277 -12.59 14.32 -11.92
C ARG A 277 -13.41 14.97 -13.01
N HIS A 278 -12.77 15.64 -13.97
CA HIS A 278 -13.48 16.32 -15.06
C HIS A 278 -14.21 15.35 -16.00
N LYS A 279 -13.58 14.21 -16.34
CA LYS A 279 -14.21 13.17 -17.18
C LYS A 279 -15.46 12.60 -16.50
N VAL A 280 -15.33 12.18 -15.24
CA VAL A 280 -16.41 11.56 -14.46
C VAL A 280 -17.55 12.55 -14.21
N MET A 281 -17.25 13.82 -13.92
CA MET A 281 -18.26 14.86 -13.79
C MET A 281 -19.07 15.05 -15.08
N ARG A 282 -18.46 14.91 -16.27
CA ARG A 282 -19.20 15.00 -17.54
C ARG A 282 -20.07 13.77 -17.81
N ILE A 283 -19.63 12.59 -17.38
CA ILE A 283 -20.37 11.32 -17.55
C ILE A 283 -21.62 11.27 -16.68
N LEU A 284 -21.56 11.88 -15.49
CA LEU A 284 -22.61 11.84 -14.47
C LEU A 284 -23.49 13.09 -14.44
N LYS A 285 -23.32 13.99 -15.41
CA LYS A 285 -24.22 15.12 -15.63
C LYS A 285 -25.56 14.65 -16.19
#